data_AF-A0A1E7FDR7-F1
#
_entry.id   AF-A0A1E7FDR7-F1
#
_cell.length_a   1.000
_cell.length_b   1.000
_cell.length_c   1.000
_cell.angle_alpha   90.00
_cell.angle_beta   90.00
_cell.angle_gamma   90.00
#
_symmetry.space_group_name_H-M   'P 1'
#
loop_
_entity.id
_entity.type
_entity.pdbx_description
1 polymer ?
#
loop_
_entity_poly.entity_id
_entity_poly.type
_entity_poly.pdbx_seq_one_letter_code
_entity_poly.pdbx_strand_id
1 'polypeptide(L)'
;MDSSTTLTDTSTTNRLHELKESLSKIKSLETELADSKWNEEPSPTSTKEFQNSLLERYQEAKSLYMERRLEAVMVDQVSTFDPESNEFDAPDNAGDSAEIEEKHANALANLETAAQGIRASLSNMRNSYQAVCSRRIELEQMVQDLEQGDDDDDDGDADHNQDMVDTTTDGKDGSEEDIVSEREKIDILQRKKRQLQEDLARLVKTKEERMSGIAQSRVELDLLKDEESKILESGQDPTQFHEKIKELKEMKEFYDSLREVMEELGGVKILNAKEDSKSHHLLLNILIYDKHQLEIELEVYRKNLLKLINAKWVTDPVVSSVPSSDDNNSDVVNREKFSLPLYPLDDLVQVAKTSMGPPHDMRFVIRETCARIRIAQNRVDDIAVLRQRVLTKVVGNDRVVCSLNEGIVIVMRLYDQYVEVEDIVGVTGWEKEATDKIKKVVSKRDESWTPSVVVELVQKEVERLKVQDGLELPKTPVMPSRRKEEGAEEDK
;
A
#
# COMPACT_ATOMS: atom_id res chain seq x y z
N MET A 1 66.30 29.99 -45.39
CA MET A 1 65.01 29.98 -46.12
C MET A 1 63.96 29.68 -45.09
N ASP A 2 63.39 30.75 -44.53
CA ASP A 2 62.86 30.72 -43.17
C ASP A 2 61.39 31.10 -43.23
N SER A 3 60.52 30.20 -42.78
CA SER A 3 59.07 30.39 -42.79
C SER A 3 58.53 30.04 -41.41
N SER A 4 58.47 31.04 -40.54
CA SER A 4 57.96 30.91 -39.18
C SER A 4 56.43 30.90 -39.19
N THR A 5 55.82 29.86 -38.61
CA THR A 5 54.36 29.70 -38.54
C THR A 5 53.82 30.13 -37.18
N THR A 6 53.43 31.40 -37.06
CA THR A 6 52.79 31.97 -35.86
C THR A 6 51.27 31.88 -35.94
N LEU A 7 50.63 30.87 -35.32
CA LEU A 7 49.19 30.63 -35.47
C LEU A 7 48.45 30.00 -34.26
N THR A 8 49.05 29.99 -33.06
CA THR A 8 48.50 29.30 -31.88
C THR A 8 47.84 30.19 -30.82
N ASP A 9 48.25 31.46 -30.72
CA ASP A 9 48.08 32.22 -29.48
C ASP A 9 46.67 32.83 -29.29
N THR A 10 45.85 32.85 -30.35
CA THR A 10 44.48 33.40 -30.30
C THR A 10 43.45 32.43 -29.70
N SER A 11 43.77 31.13 -29.57
CA SER A 11 42.86 30.14 -28.99
C SER A 11 42.93 30.13 -27.46
N THR A 12 44.13 30.29 -26.91
CA THR A 12 44.38 30.32 -25.45
C THR A 12 43.83 31.59 -24.80
N THR A 13 43.93 32.75 -25.47
CA THR A 13 43.36 34.01 -24.98
C THR A 13 41.85 33.96 -24.80
N ASN A 14 41.13 33.28 -25.69
CA ASN A 14 39.67 33.20 -25.64
C ASN A 14 39.19 32.34 -24.46
N ARG A 15 39.80 31.16 -24.26
CA ARG A 15 39.51 30.30 -23.09
C ARG A 15 39.82 30.99 -21.76
N LEU A 16 40.89 31.80 -21.71
CA LEU A 16 41.24 32.57 -20.52
C LEU A 16 40.24 33.71 -20.24
N HIS A 17 39.56 34.22 -21.27
CA HIS A 17 38.44 35.15 -21.11
C HIS A 17 37.17 34.43 -20.59
N GLU A 18 36.81 33.27 -21.14
CA GLU A 18 35.68 32.46 -20.69
C GLU A 18 35.81 32.06 -19.21
N LEU A 19 37.00 31.64 -18.78
CA LEU A 19 37.32 31.33 -17.37
C LEU A 19 37.21 32.55 -16.44
N LYS A 20 37.56 33.75 -16.91
CA LYS A 20 37.38 34.99 -16.12
C LYS A 20 35.91 35.37 -16.00
N GLU A 21 35.11 35.15 -17.03
CA GLU A 21 33.68 35.42 -16.99
C GLU A 21 32.93 34.44 -16.08
N SER A 22 33.27 33.14 -16.13
CA SER A 22 32.67 32.13 -15.25
C SER A 22 33.03 32.36 -13.78
N LEU A 23 34.29 32.71 -13.48
CA LEU A 23 34.72 33.04 -12.11
C LEU A 23 34.09 34.35 -11.60
N SER A 24 33.81 35.31 -12.49
CA SER A 24 33.01 36.51 -12.16
C SER A 24 31.57 36.15 -11.81
N LYS A 25 30.93 35.25 -12.57
CA LYS A 25 29.57 34.74 -12.29
C LYS A 25 29.51 33.98 -10.97
N ILE A 26 30.51 33.15 -10.65
CA ILE A 26 30.59 32.46 -9.35
C ILE A 26 30.63 33.47 -8.21
N LYS A 27 31.48 34.51 -8.30
CA LYS A 27 31.54 35.57 -7.29
C LYS A 27 30.24 36.38 -7.15
N SER A 28 29.53 36.64 -8.25
CA SER A 28 28.18 37.25 -8.21
C SER A 28 27.23 36.38 -7.39
N LEU A 29 27.21 35.07 -7.65
CA LEU A 29 26.39 34.10 -6.93
C LEU A 29 26.80 33.96 -5.46
N GLU A 30 28.09 34.06 -5.12
CA GLU A 30 28.56 34.08 -3.73
C GLU A 30 28.05 35.33 -2.99
N THR A 31 28.08 36.52 -3.61
CA THR A 31 27.49 37.73 -3.02
C THR A 31 25.96 37.66 -2.95
N GLU A 32 25.29 37.17 -4.00
CA GLU A 32 23.82 36.99 -4.00
C GLU A 32 23.38 35.99 -2.93
N LEU A 33 24.18 34.95 -2.65
CA LEU A 33 23.92 33.97 -1.59
C LEU A 33 24.20 34.55 -0.18
N ALA A 34 25.20 35.42 -0.04
CA ALA A 34 25.53 36.09 1.22
C ALA A 34 24.53 37.21 1.59
N ASP A 35 24.02 37.96 0.59
CA ASP A 35 22.94 38.94 0.76
C ASP A 35 21.55 38.27 0.83
N SER A 36 21.45 36.97 0.51
CA SER A 36 20.20 36.22 0.60
C SER A 36 19.78 35.97 2.04
N LYS A 37 18.53 36.28 2.36
CA LYS A 37 17.94 36.31 3.70
C LYS A 37 17.71 34.93 4.37
N TRP A 38 18.55 33.93 4.12
CA TRP A 38 18.48 32.63 4.79
C TRP A 38 18.68 32.70 6.32
N ASN A 39 19.26 33.79 6.81
CA ASN A 39 19.39 34.08 8.24
C ASN A 39 18.16 34.79 8.87
N GLU A 40 17.08 35.06 8.11
CA GLU A 40 15.79 35.40 8.72
C GLU A 40 15.11 34.09 9.18
N GLU A 41 15.22 33.80 10.48
CA GLU A 41 14.54 32.64 11.09
C GLU A 41 13.04 32.64 10.69
N PRO A 42 12.49 31.53 10.19
CA PRO A 42 11.12 31.48 9.71
C PRO A 42 10.16 31.72 10.88
N SER A 43 9.53 32.89 10.88
CA SER A 43 8.68 33.39 11.96
C SER A 43 7.82 32.30 12.59
N PRO A 44 7.82 32.13 13.93
CA PRO A 44 7.15 31.02 14.61
C PRO A 44 5.62 31.01 14.43
N THR A 45 5.04 32.06 13.85
CA THR A 45 3.63 32.13 13.45
C THR A 45 3.38 31.37 12.13
N SER A 46 4.24 31.55 11.11
CA SER A 46 4.03 30.92 9.79
C SER A 46 4.29 29.41 9.83
N THR A 47 5.21 28.95 10.68
CA THR A 47 5.41 27.52 10.94
C THR A 47 4.19 26.88 11.59
N LYS A 48 3.48 27.59 12.48
CA LYS A 48 2.23 27.09 13.09
C LYS A 48 1.07 27.04 12.10
N GLU A 49 0.89 28.06 11.28
CA GLU A 49 -0.15 28.06 10.23
C GLU A 49 0.08 26.94 9.21
N PHE A 50 1.34 26.71 8.80
CA PHE A 50 1.71 25.59 7.95
C PHE A 50 1.50 24.22 8.62
N GLN A 51 1.85 24.09 9.90
CA GLN A 51 1.62 22.85 10.67
C GLN A 51 0.12 22.55 10.85
N ASN A 52 -0.70 23.56 11.13
CA ASN A 52 -2.16 23.41 11.23
C ASN A 52 -2.75 22.98 9.89
N SER A 53 -2.40 23.66 8.78
CA SER A 53 -2.83 23.28 7.43
C SER A 53 -2.36 21.89 7.00
N LEU A 54 -1.23 21.40 7.52
CA LEU A 54 -0.75 20.04 7.28
C LEU A 54 -1.48 19.01 8.15
N LEU A 55 -1.83 19.35 9.39
CA LEU A 55 -2.63 18.50 10.28
C LEU A 55 -4.06 18.35 9.75
N GLU A 56 -4.66 19.44 9.29
CA GLU A 56 -5.97 19.50 8.65
C GLU A 56 -6.02 18.63 7.39
N ARG A 57 -5.06 18.79 6.46
CA ARG A 57 -4.94 17.91 5.28
C ARG A 57 -4.66 16.46 5.62
N TYR A 58 -3.92 16.17 6.69
CA TYR A 58 -3.73 14.80 7.18
C TYR A 58 -5.02 14.21 7.77
N GLN A 59 -5.82 15.00 8.48
CA GLN A 59 -7.15 14.61 8.98
C GLN A 59 -8.12 14.40 7.82
N GLU A 60 -8.16 15.29 6.83
CA GLU A 60 -8.94 15.16 5.59
C GLU A 60 -8.55 13.90 4.81
N ALA A 61 -7.25 13.67 4.59
CA ALA A 61 -6.74 12.46 3.95
C ALA A 61 -7.11 11.19 4.74
N LYS A 62 -7.04 11.23 6.09
CA LYS A 62 -7.46 10.10 6.93
C LYS A 62 -8.97 9.87 6.84
N SER A 63 -9.80 10.90 6.90
CA SER A 63 -11.27 10.77 6.75
C SER A 63 -11.64 10.19 5.39
N LEU A 64 -11.02 10.68 4.32
CA LEU A 64 -11.22 10.18 2.95
C LEU A 64 -10.68 8.74 2.77
N TYR A 65 -9.66 8.34 3.52
CA TYR A 65 -9.25 6.94 3.63
C TYR A 65 -10.34 6.06 4.26
N MET A 66 -10.91 6.48 5.39
CA MET A 66 -12.00 5.72 6.03
C MET A 66 -13.24 5.67 5.14
N GLU A 67 -13.55 6.75 4.41
CA GLU A 67 -14.65 6.85 3.45
C GLU A 67 -14.46 5.90 2.25
N ARG A 68 -13.28 5.84 1.64
CA ARG A 68 -13.00 4.89 0.54
C ARG A 68 -12.91 3.44 0.99
N ARG A 69 -12.41 3.19 2.21
CA ARG A 69 -12.41 1.84 2.80
C ARG A 69 -13.86 1.36 3.02
N LEU A 70 -14.72 2.25 3.54
CA LEU A 70 -16.17 2.04 3.62
C LEU A 70 -16.80 1.80 2.23
N GLU A 71 -16.50 2.63 1.22
CA GLU A 71 -17.00 2.47 -0.15
C GLU A 71 -16.61 1.10 -0.74
N ALA A 72 -15.35 0.69 -0.61
CA ALA A 72 -14.87 -0.61 -1.10
C ALA A 72 -15.57 -1.78 -0.40
N VAL A 73 -15.74 -1.72 0.92
CA VAL A 73 -16.42 -2.75 1.73
C VAL A 73 -17.91 -2.83 1.40
N MET A 74 -18.55 -1.71 1.10
CA MET A 74 -19.93 -1.68 0.59
C MET A 74 -20.05 -2.26 -0.81
N VAL A 75 -19.12 -1.97 -1.73
CA VAL A 75 -19.15 -2.53 -3.10
C VAL A 75 -18.95 -4.05 -3.07
N ASP A 76 -18.06 -4.54 -2.20
CA ASP A 76 -17.83 -5.99 -1.98
C ASP A 76 -19.13 -6.68 -1.53
N GLN A 77 -19.82 -6.14 -0.52
CA GLN A 77 -21.10 -6.69 -0.03
C GLN A 77 -22.28 -6.49 -0.98
N VAL A 78 -22.31 -5.43 -1.78
CA VAL A 78 -23.32 -5.30 -2.86
C VAL A 78 -23.14 -6.40 -3.92
N SER A 79 -21.94 -6.99 -4.04
CA SER A 79 -21.74 -8.19 -4.87
C SER A 79 -22.17 -9.50 -4.20
N THR A 80 -22.33 -9.55 -2.87
CA THR A 80 -22.85 -10.69 -2.10
C THR A 80 -24.35 -10.59 -1.80
N PHE A 81 -25.08 -9.69 -2.48
CA PHE A 81 -26.54 -9.60 -2.36
C PHE A 81 -27.24 -10.76 -3.09
N ASP A 82 -27.99 -11.58 -2.35
CA ASP A 82 -28.78 -12.67 -2.94
C ASP A 82 -30.22 -12.20 -3.29
N PRO A 83 -30.61 -12.23 -4.59
CA PRO A 83 -31.96 -11.86 -5.01
C PRO A 83 -33.06 -12.86 -4.60
N GLU A 84 -32.75 -14.09 -4.16
CA GLU A 84 -33.75 -15.07 -3.72
C GLU A 84 -34.14 -14.89 -2.24
N SER A 85 -33.16 -14.81 -1.32
CA SER A 85 -33.41 -14.53 0.11
C SER A 85 -33.81 -13.07 0.39
N ASN A 86 -33.35 -12.12 -0.44
CA ASN A 86 -33.34 -10.67 -0.18
C ASN A 86 -32.40 -10.22 0.96
N GLU A 87 -31.53 -11.08 1.45
CA GLU A 87 -30.54 -10.74 2.48
C GLU A 87 -29.17 -10.48 1.83
N PHE A 88 -28.35 -9.67 2.50
CA PHE A 88 -26.92 -9.57 2.19
C PHE A 88 -26.21 -10.60 3.06
N ASP A 89 -25.32 -11.42 2.49
CA ASP A 89 -24.47 -12.31 3.30
C ASP A 89 -23.70 -11.46 4.33
N ALA A 90 -23.84 -11.82 5.61
CA ALA A 90 -23.21 -11.08 6.70
C ALA A 90 -21.68 -11.11 6.52
N PRO A 91 -20.99 -9.95 6.54
CA PRO A 91 -19.59 -9.90 6.18
C PRO A 91 -18.71 -10.69 7.15
N ASP A 92 -18.05 -11.74 6.64
CA ASP A 92 -16.96 -12.44 7.34
C ASP A 92 -15.68 -11.57 7.40
N ASN A 93 -15.68 -10.40 6.75
CA ASN A 93 -14.56 -9.46 6.68
C ASN A 93 -14.22 -8.83 8.04
N ALA A 94 -13.31 -9.51 8.73
CA ALA A 94 -12.57 -9.02 9.87
C ALA A 94 -11.86 -7.67 9.61
N GLY A 95 -12.10 -6.66 10.48
CA GLY A 95 -11.07 -5.65 10.77
C GLY A 95 -11.46 -4.17 10.82
N ASP A 96 -12.61 -3.74 10.32
CA ASP A 96 -12.93 -2.30 10.18
C ASP A 96 -13.27 -1.57 11.49
N SER A 97 -13.09 -0.24 11.53
CA SER A 97 -13.33 0.55 12.74
C SER A 97 -14.84 0.71 13.06
N ALA A 98 -15.17 0.98 14.33
CA ALA A 98 -16.54 1.20 14.79
C ALA A 98 -17.25 2.34 14.02
N GLU A 99 -16.48 3.36 13.61
CA GLU A 99 -16.98 4.49 12.80
C GLU A 99 -17.29 4.08 11.36
N ILE A 100 -16.52 3.15 10.78
CA ILE A 100 -16.85 2.54 9.47
C ILE A 100 -18.11 1.70 9.65
N GLU A 101 -18.16 0.82 10.65
CA GLU A 101 -19.26 -0.11 10.88
C GLU A 101 -20.60 0.60 11.16
N GLU A 102 -20.63 1.68 11.96
CA GLU A 102 -21.87 2.46 12.18
C GLU A 102 -22.35 3.13 10.88
N LYS A 103 -21.44 3.75 10.12
CA LYS A 103 -21.77 4.36 8.82
C LYS A 103 -22.22 3.31 7.81
N HIS A 104 -21.58 2.14 7.84
CA HIS A 104 -21.88 0.98 7.02
C HIS A 104 -23.27 0.40 7.30
N ALA A 105 -23.62 0.17 8.57
CA ALA A 105 -24.95 -0.30 8.96
C ALA A 105 -26.05 0.71 8.57
N ASN A 106 -25.81 2.01 8.78
CA ASN A 106 -26.71 3.06 8.30
C ASN A 106 -26.82 3.07 6.76
N ALA A 107 -25.72 2.85 6.04
CA ALA A 107 -25.72 2.85 4.58
C ALA A 107 -26.41 1.60 3.99
N LEU A 108 -26.24 0.42 4.61
CA LEU A 108 -27.03 -0.79 4.29
C LEU A 108 -28.53 -0.57 4.53
N ALA A 109 -28.93 -0.01 5.67
CA ALA A 109 -30.34 0.27 5.96
C ALA A 109 -30.97 1.25 4.93
N ASN A 110 -30.21 2.25 4.49
CA ASN A 110 -30.61 3.16 3.42
C ASN A 110 -30.70 2.45 2.05
N LEU A 111 -29.74 1.57 1.74
CA LEU A 111 -29.71 0.79 0.51
C LEU A 111 -30.87 -0.21 0.43
N GLU A 112 -31.16 -0.91 1.52
CA GLU A 112 -32.30 -1.83 1.65
C GLU A 112 -33.62 -1.08 1.47
N THR A 113 -33.77 0.06 2.16
CA THR A 113 -34.94 0.96 2.00
C THR A 113 -35.12 1.40 0.53
N ALA A 114 -34.03 1.74 -0.16
CA ALA A 114 -34.06 2.10 -1.57
C ALA A 114 -34.43 0.90 -2.47
N ALA A 115 -33.90 -0.29 -2.20
CA ALA A 115 -34.22 -1.51 -2.94
C ALA A 115 -35.70 -1.92 -2.75
N GLN A 116 -36.23 -1.84 -1.52
CA GLN A 116 -37.65 -2.01 -1.23
C GLN A 116 -38.51 -0.99 -2.01
N GLY A 117 -38.11 0.29 -2.06
CA GLY A 117 -38.77 1.33 -2.84
C GLY A 117 -38.78 1.06 -4.35
N ILE A 118 -37.66 0.59 -4.91
CA ILE A 118 -37.56 0.20 -6.32
C ILE A 118 -38.47 -1.01 -6.61
N ARG A 119 -38.51 -2.03 -5.73
CA ARG A 119 -39.42 -3.18 -5.85
C ARG A 119 -40.89 -2.76 -5.81
N ALA A 120 -41.28 -1.83 -4.93
CA ALA A 120 -42.63 -1.28 -4.89
C ALA A 120 -42.98 -0.55 -6.21
N SER A 121 -42.05 0.23 -6.76
CA SER A 121 -42.20 0.88 -8.07
C SER A 121 -42.36 -0.12 -9.22
N LEU A 122 -41.52 -1.16 -9.28
CA LEU A 122 -41.61 -2.23 -10.28
C LEU A 122 -42.91 -3.04 -10.16
N SER A 123 -43.39 -3.31 -8.94
CA SER A 123 -44.68 -3.96 -8.70
C SER A 123 -45.83 -3.10 -9.22
N ASN A 124 -45.83 -1.80 -8.91
CA ASN A 124 -46.82 -0.86 -9.43
C ASN A 124 -46.78 -0.76 -10.96
N MET A 125 -45.58 -0.73 -11.56
CA MET A 125 -45.40 -0.74 -13.02
C MET A 125 -45.94 -2.04 -13.65
N ARG A 126 -45.66 -3.20 -13.07
CA ARG A 126 -46.15 -4.51 -13.52
C ARG A 126 -47.68 -4.61 -13.43
N ASN A 127 -48.28 -4.15 -12.33
CA ASN A 127 -49.73 -4.09 -12.15
C ASN A 127 -50.38 -3.14 -13.18
N SER A 128 -49.73 -2.01 -13.46
CA SER A 128 -50.19 -1.03 -14.45
C SER A 128 -50.11 -1.59 -15.88
N TYR A 129 -49.02 -2.26 -16.22
CA TYR A 129 -48.85 -2.96 -17.49
C TYR A 129 -49.88 -4.07 -17.67
N GLN A 130 -50.12 -4.89 -16.63
CA GLN A 130 -51.13 -5.94 -16.67
C GLN A 130 -52.54 -5.36 -16.87
N ALA A 131 -52.88 -4.25 -16.23
CA ALA A 131 -54.16 -3.55 -16.46
C ALA A 131 -54.29 -3.01 -17.90
N VAL A 132 -53.21 -2.50 -18.49
CA VAL A 132 -53.17 -2.10 -19.90
C VAL A 132 -53.33 -3.31 -20.83
N CYS A 133 -52.72 -4.45 -20.52
CA CYS A 133 -52.89 -5.70 -21.29
C CYS A 133 -54.33 -6.23 -21.21
N SER A 134 -54.96 -6.27 -20.02
CA SER A 134 -56.37 -6.65 -19.89
C SER A 134 -57.27 -5.72 -20.72
N ARG A 135 -57.06 -4.41 -20.62
CA ARG A 135 -57.85 -3.43 -21.39
C ARG A 135 -57.58 -3.47 -22.90
N ARG A 136 -56.38 -3.87 -23.31
CA ARG A 136 -56.08 -4.18 -24.73
C ARG A 136 -56.90 -5.38 -25.20
N ILE A 137 -56.97 -6.46 -24.42
CA ILE A 137 -57.76 -7.66 -24.75
C ILE A 137 -59.26 -7.31 -24.80
N GLU A 138 -59.77 -6.49 -23.88
CA GLU A 138 -61.15 -5.95 -23.93
C GLU A 138 -61.41 -5.15 -25.23
N LEU A 139 -60.45 -4.34 -25.67
CA LEU A 139 -60.54 -3.57 -26.91
C LEU A 139 -60.43 -4.43 -28.16
N GLU A 140 -59.52 -5.41 -28.19
CA GLU A 140 -59.37 -6.37 -29.29
C GLU A 140 -60.63 -7.23 -29.42
N GLN A 141 -61.26 -7.62 -28.31
CA GLN A 141 -62.55 -8.31 -28.33
C GLN A 141 -63.68 -7.40 -28.84
N MET A 142 -63.79 -6.16 -28.38
CA MET A 142 -64.79 -5.21 -28.90
C MET A 142 -64.58 -4.85 -30.38
N VAL A 143 -63.35 -4.85 -30.87
CA VAL A 143 -63.04 -4.69 -32.30
C VAL A 143 -63.44 -5.96 -33.06
N GLN A 144 -63.13 -7.15 -32.56
CA GLN A 144 -63.53 -8.40 -33.19
C GLN A 144 -65.07 -8.60 -33.21
N ASP A 145 -65.79 -8.15 -32.18
CA ASP A 145 -67.26 -8.12 -32.12
C ASP A 145 -67.87 -7.12 -33.13
N LEU A 146 -67.09 -6.15 -33.63
CA LEU A 146 -67.48 -5.21 -34.70
C LEU A 146 -67.06 -5.73 -36.09
N GLU A 147 -65.86 -6.29 -36.22
CA GLU A 147 -65.33 -6.88 -37.48
C GLU A 147 -66.10 -8.14 -37.90
N GLN A 148 -66.68 -8.91 -36.96
CA GLN A 148 -67.65 -9.95 -37.27
C GLN A 148 -69.03 -9.42 -37.73
N GLY A 149 -69.18 -8.09 -37.85
CA GLY A 149 -70.40 -7.43 -38.33
C GLY A 149 -70.41 -7.09 -39.83
N ASP A 150 -69.24 -6.86 -40.46
CA ASP A 150 -69.13 -6.33 -41.82
C ASP A 150 -68.12 -7.14 -42.69
N ASP A 151 -68.70 -8.01 -43.54
CA ASP A 151 -68.31 -8.45 -44.88
C ASP A 151 -66.91 -9.03 -45.24
N ASP A 152 -66.97 -10.05 -46.12
CA ASP A 152 -65.88 -10.60 -46.93
C ASP A 152 -65.30 -9.57 -47.94
N ASP A 153 -63.99 -9.60 -48.24
CA ASP A 153 -63.43 -9.64 -49.63
C ASP A 153 -61.88 -9.42 -49.74
N ASP A 154 -61.21 -10.46 -50.27
CA ASP A 154 -60.20 -10.51 -51.38
C ASP A 154 -58.77 -9.84 -51.41
N ASP A 155 -57.80 -10.68 -51.83
CA ASP A 155 -56.58 -10.53 -52.68
C ASP A 155 -55.40 -9.53 -52.47
N GLY A 156 -54.15 -10.03 -52.68
CA GLY A 156 -53.06 -9.31 -53.42
C GLY A 156 -51.59 -9.20 -52.90
N ASP A 157 -50.69 -10.14 -53.31
CA ASP A 157 -49.28 -10.04 -53.87
C ASP A 157 -48.25 -8.90 -53.54
N ALA A 158 -46.89 -9.01 -53.71
CA ALA A 158 -45.89 -10.11 -53.88
C ALA A 158 -44.37 -9.65 -53.98
N ASP A 159 -43.41 -10.59 -53.78
CA ASP A 159 -42.01 -10.72 -54.35
C ASP A 159 -40.88 -9.66 -54.00
N HIS A 160 -39.55 -9.67 -54.35
CA HIS A 160 -38.62 -10.48 -55.21
C HIS A 160 -37.08 -10.32 -54.89
N ASN A 161 -36.28 -11.43 -54.97
CA ASN A 161 -34.86 -11.72 -55.41
C ASN A 161 -33.73 -10.62 -55.65
N GLN A 162 -32.38 -10.85 -55.80
CA GLN A 162 -31.40 -11.99 -55.74
C GLN A 162 -29.87 -11.57 -55.78
N ASP A 163 -28.94 -12.55 -55.62
CA ASP A 163 -27.61 -12.78 -56.31
C ASP A 163 -26.29 -11.94 -56.11
N MET A 164 -25.05 -12.37 -56.52
CA MET A 164 -24.27 -13.67 -56.49
C MET A 164 -22.84 -13.55 -57.17
N VAL A 165 -22.09 -14.68 -57.30
CA VAL A 165 -20.92 -15.01 -58.20
C VAL A 165 -19.46 -14.80 -57.68
N ASP A 166 -18.49 -15.59 -58.18
CA ASP A 166 -17.06 -15.77 -57.77
C ASP A 166 -16.15 -16.31 -58.94
N THR A 167 -14.87 -16.68 -58.66
CA THR A 167 -13.96 -17.72 -59.28
C THR A 167 -12.72 -17.40 -60.17
N THR A 168 -11.51 -17.76 -59.65
CA THR A 168 -10.32 -18.50 -60.22
C THR A 168 -9.57 -18.02 -61.52
N THR A 169 -8.41 -18.56 -62.03
CA THR A 169 -7.68 -19.88 -61.94
C THR A 169 -6.21 -19.84 -62.51
N ASP A 170 -5.29 -20.75 -62.06
CA ASP A 170 -4.04 -21.31 -62.71
C ASP A 170 -2.85 -20.38 -63.16
N GLY A 171 -1.57 -20.78 -63.44
CA GLY A 171 -0.78 -22.03 -63.20
C GLY A 171 0.61 -22.17 -63.92
N LYS A 172 1.36 -23.25 -63.60
CA LYS A 172 2.48 -23.98 -64.30
C LYS A 172 3.99 -23.55 -64.41
N ASP A 173 4.87 -24.52 -64.07
CA ASP A 173 6.23 -24.97 -64.53
C ASP A 173 7.34 -24.02 -65.10
N GLY A 174 8.64 -24.25 -64.75
CA GLY A 174 9.75 -23.92 -65.69
C GLY A 174 11.23 -23.63 -65.27
N SER A 175 11.87 -24.33 -64.33
CA SER A 175 13.36 -24.45 -64.18
C SER A 175 14.30 -23.21 -64.43
N GLU A 176 14.51 -22.35 -63.42
CA GLU A 176 15.60 -21.34 -63.38
C GLU A 176 16.52 -21.45 -62.13
N GLU A 177 16.30 -22.47 -61.29
CA GLU A 177 16.59 -22.44 -59.84
C GLU A 177 18.08 -22.32 -59.45
N ASP A 178 19.01 -22.96 -60.17
CA ASP A 178 20.45 -22.85 -59.87
C ASP A 178 21.02 -21.45 -60.16
N ILE A 179 20.56 -20.79 -61.22
CA ILE A 179 20.99 -19.42 -61.56
C ILE A 179 20.42 -18.42 -60.54
N VAL A 180 19.20 -18.67 -60.05
CA VAL A 180 18.62 -17.93 -58.92
C VAL A 180 19.46 -18.16 -57.66
N SER A 181 19.87 -19.40 -57.36
CA SER A 181 20.69 -19.72 -56.19
C SER A 181 22.07 -19.06 -56.22
N GLU A 182 22.76 -18.99 -57.37
CA GLU A 182 24.03 -18.27 -57.49
C GLU A 182 23.85 -16.74 -57.37
N ARG A 183 22.80 -16.18 -57.98
CA ARG A 183 22.46 -14.75 -57.81
C ARG A 183 22.14 -14.41 -56.36
N GLU A 184 21.37 -15.24 -55.66
CA GLU A 184 21.05 -15.06 -54.25
C GLU A 184 22.31 -15.14 -53.37
N LYS A 185 23.23 -16.08 -53.62
CA LYS A 185 24.53 -16.15 -52.93
C LYS A 185 25.36 -14.89 -53.16
N ILE A 186 25.40 -14.36 -54.40
CA ILE A 186 26.07 -13.09 -54.72
C ILE A 186 25.43 -11.93 -53.96
N ASP A 187 24.10 -11.87 -53.90
CA ASP A 187 23.33 -10.85 -53.18
C ASP A 187 23.58 -10.89 -51.66
N ILE A 188 23.58 -12.10 -51.06
CA ILE A 188 23.93 -12.33 -49.65
C ILE A 188 25.37 -11.85 -49.37
N LEU A 189 26.32 -12.15 -50.27
CA LEU A 189 27.70 -11.68 -50.15
C LEU A 189 27.82 -10.16 -50.32
N GLN A 190 27.04 -9.53 -51.19
CA GLN A 190 27.00 -8.06 -51.33
C GLN A 190 26.39 -7.39 -50.10
N ARG A 191 25.29 -7.93 -49.53
CA ARG A 191 24.70 -7.46 -48.27
C ARG A 191 25.71 -7.58 -47.13
N LYS A 192 26.37 -8.74 -46.98
CA LYS A 192 27.39 -8.98 -45.95
C LYS A 192 28.61 -8.09 -46.11
N LYS A 193 29.06 -7.82 -47.35
CA LYS A 193 30.12 -6.85 -47.64
C LYS A 193 29.72 -5.44 -47.17
N ARG A 194 28.51 -4.99 -47.50
CA ARG A 194 27.98 -3.68 -47.08
C ARG A 194 27.93 -3.55 -45.55
N GLN A 195 27.36 -4.57 -44.89
CA GLN A 195 27.30 -4.64 -43.42
C GLN A 195 28.69 -4.54 -42.77
N LEU A 196 29.68 -5.30 -43.28
CA LEU A 196 31.05 -5.21 -42.77
C LEU A 196 31.73 -3.85 -43.04
N GLN A 197 31.34 -3.12 -44.09
CA GLN A 197 31.82 -1.76 -44.34
C GLN A 197 31.16 -0.74 -43.38
N GLU A 198 29.87 -0.92 -43.06
CA GLU A 198 29.17 -0.11 -42.05
C GLU A 198 29.71 -0.35 -40.63
N ASP A 199 29.95 -1.61 -40.25
CA ASP A 199 30.54 -1.98 -38.97
C ASP A 199 31.99 -1.47 -38.83
N LEU A 200 32.78 -1.52 -39.91
CA LEU A 200 34.12 -0.93 -39.93
C LEU A 200 34.06 0.60 -39.71
N ALA A 201 33.13 1.30 -40.38
CA ALA A 201 32.95 2.74 -40.22
C ALA A 201 32.50 3.12 -38.80
N ARG A 202 31.59 2.34 -38.20
CA ARG A 202 31.19 2.49 -36.77
C ARG A 202 32.40 2.32 -35.84
N LEU A 203 33.20 1.28 -36.06
CA LEU A 203 34.35 0.96 -35.20
C LEU A 203 35.47 2.01 -35.32
N VAL A 204 35.68 2.59 -36.51
CA VAL A 204 36.55 3.76 -36.71
C VAL A 204 36.03 4.98 -35.94
N LYS A 205 34.74 5.31 -36.05
CA LYS A 205 34.12 6.43 -35.32
C LYS A 205 34.27 6.28 -33.80
N THR A 206 33.97 5.10 -33.25
CA THR A 206 34.15 4.83 -31.81
C THR A 206 35.63 4.83 -31.37
N LYS A 207 36.57 4.50 -32.25
CA LYS A 207 38.00 4.67 -31.98
C LYS A 207 38.37 6.16 -31.91
N GLU A 208 37.89 6.99 -32.82
CA GLU A 208 38.14 8.43 -32.83
C GLU A 208 37.51 9.12 -31.61
N GLU A 209 36.27 8.77 -31.25
CA GLU A 209 35.60 9.23 -30.02
C GLU A 209 36.41 8.89 -28.77
N ARG A 210 36.90 7.65 -28.64
CA ARG A 210 37.75 7.23 -27.52
C ARG A 210 39.11 7.93 -27.50
N MET A 211 39.73 8.14 -28.66
CA MET A 211 41.00 8.89 -28.76
C MET A 211 40.81 10.36 -28.38
N SER A 212 39.68 10.97 -28.74
CA SER A 212 39.31 12.34 -28.34
C SER A 212 39.12 12.43 -26.81
N GLY A 213 38.38 11.50 -26.21
CA GLY A 213 38.23 11.43 -24.75
C GLY A 213 39.56 11.25 -24.01
N ILE A 214 40.44 10.36 -24.50
CA ILE A 214 41.79 10.18 -23.92
C ILE A 214 42.64 11.46 -24.05
N ALA A 215 42.47 12.24 -25.13
CA ALA A 215 43.14 13.53 -25.29
C ALA A 215 42.58 14.59 -24.32
N GLN A 216 41.26 14.62 -24.11
CA GLN A 216 40.60 15.51 -23.16
C GLN A 216 41.05 15.22 -21.72
N SER A 217 41.00 13.97 -21.26
CA SER A 217 41.42 13.61 -19.90
C SER A 217 42.92 13.77 -19.64
N ARG A 218 43.76 13.86 -20.67
CA ARG A 218 45.16 14.31 -20.52
C ARG A 218 45.27 15.80 -20.25
N VAL A 219 44.51 16.62 -20.96
CA VAL A 219 44.45 18.07 -20.71
C VAL A 219 43.87 18.37 -19.32
N GLU A 220 42.85 17.63 -18.88
CA GLU A 220 42.32 17.71 -17.51
C GLU A 220 43.38 17.31 -16.46
N LEU A 221 44.13 16.22 -16.68
CA LEU A 221 45.20 15.81 -15.78
C LEU A 221 46.36 16.82 -15.68
N ASP A 222 46.69 17.51 -16.78
CA ASP A 222 47.73 18.52 -16.75
C ASP A 222 47.22 19.83 -16.12
N LEU A 223 45.96 20.21 -16.33
CA LEU A 223 45.31 21.31 -15.60
C LEU A 223 45.25 21.06 -14.09
N LEU A 224 44.92 19.84 -13.66
CA LEU A 224 44.86 19.48 -12.24
C LEU A 224 46.24 19.54 -11.55
N LYS A 225 47.33 19.17 -12.24
CA LYS A 225 48.71 19.38 -11.72
C LYS A 225 49.06 20.85 -11.64
N ASP A 226 48.59 21.64 -12.60
CA ASP A 226 48.75 23.08 -12.65
C ASP A 226 47.97 23.77 -11.50
N GLU A 227 46.87 23.19 -11.03
CA GLU A 227 46.13 23.63 -9.85
C GLU A 227 46.76 23.13 -8.55
N GLU A 228 47.19 21.86 -8.48
CA GLU A 228 47.97 21.30 -7.36
C GLU A 228 49.24 22.13 -7.08
N SER A 229 49.96 22.50 -8.15
CA SER A 229 51.14 23.37 -8.08
C SER A 229 50.78 24.79 -7.60
N LYS A 230 49.66 25.36 -8.05
CA LYS A 230 49.18 26.68 -7.58
C LYS A 230 48.71 26.64 -6.13
N ILE A 231 48.14 25.54 -5.66
CA ILE A 231 47.79 25.35 -4.24
C ILE A 231 49.07 25.32 -3.39
N LEU A 232 50.10 24.58 -3.82
CA LEU A 232 51.43 24.58 -3.19
C LEU A 232 52.10 25.97 -3.19
N GLU A 233 52.00 26.74 -4.28
CA GLU A 233 52.54 28.11 -4.37
C GLU A 233 51.70 29.15 -3.62
N SER A 234 50.40 28.90 -3.38
CA SER A 234 49.48 29.88 -2.76
C SER A 234 49.79 30.21 -1.30
N GLY A 235 50.59 29.38 -0.63
CA GLY A 235 50.92 29.54 0.78
C GLY A 235 49.74 29.31 1.74
N GLN A 236 48.62 28.77 1.28
CA GLN A 236 47.56 28.29 2.17
C GLN A 236 48.10 27.13 3.01
N ASP A 237 48.14 27.31 4.32
CA ASP A 237 48.73 26.34 5.24
C ASP A 237 47.96 25.00 5.17
N PRO A 238 48.62 23.88 4.82
CA PRO A 238 47.94 22.58 4.70
C PRO A 238 47.30 22.12 6.01
N THR A 239 47.68 22.67 7.16
CA THR A 239 46.98 22.44 8.44
C THR A 239 45.53 22.93 8.40
N GLN A 240 45.22 24.06 7.78
CA GLN A 240 43.85 24.58 7.69
C GLN A 240 42.93 23.64 6.88
N PHE A 241 43.46 23.03 5.82
CA PHE A 241 42.74 21.98 5.09
C PHE A 241 42.58 20.70 5.93
N HIS A 242 43.58 20.31 6.72
CA HIS A 242 43.46 19.15 7.62
C HIS A 242 42.45 19.39 8.76
N GLU A 243 42.44 20.59 9.35
CA GLU A 243 41.45 21.00 10.35
C GLU A 243 40.03 21.00 9.76
N LYS A 244 39.84 21.56 8.56
CA LYS A 244 38.52 21.55 7.89
C LYS A 244 38.09 20.15 7.44
N ILE A 245 39.02 19.28 7.03
CA ILE A 245 38.73 17.87 6.75
C ILE A 245 38.37 17.11 8.04
N LYS A 246 38.97 17.46 9.18
CA LYS A 246 38.62 16.92 10.50
C LYS A 246 37.25 17.40 10.96
N GLU A 247 36.96 18.69 10.86
CA GLU A 247 35.64 19.29 11.13
C GLU A 247 34.55 18.62 10.28
N LEU A 248 34.77 18.45 8.97
CA LEU A 248 33.82 17.77 8.08
C LEU A 248 33.62 16.28 8.42
N LYS A 249 34.64 15.60 8.97
CA LYS A 249 34.49 14.22 9.49
C LYS A 249 33.70 14.18 10.79
N GLU A 250 34.04 15.03 11.75
CA GLU A 250 33.34 15.13 13.04
C GLU A 250 31.87 15.53 12.84
N MET A 251 31.58 16.45 11.92
CA MET A 251 30.22 16.81 11.51
C MET A 251 29.50 15.66 10.78
N LYS A 252 30.19 14.89 9.93
CA LYS A 252 29.60 13.69 9.30
C LYS A 252 29.27 12.62 10.34
N GLU A 253 30.19 12.33 11.26
CA GLU A 253 30.00 11.35 12.33
C GLU A 253 28.86 11.77 13.26
N PHE A 254 28.73 13.06 13.58
CA PHE A 254 27.57 13.63 14.27
C PHE A 254 26.26 13.42 13.50
N TYR A 255 26.21 13.71 12.19
CA TYR A 255 24.98 13.53 11.39
C TYR A 255 24.63 12.06 11.14
N ASP A 256 25.61 11.16 11.01
CA ASP A 256 25.36 9.72 10.89
C ASP A 256 24.87 9.14 12.23
N SER A 257 25.42 9.57 13.37
CA SER A 257 24.92 9.20 14.70
C SER A 257 23.54 9.78 15.00
N LEU A 258 23.27 11.03 14.61
CA LEU A 258 21.94 11.64 14.72
C LEU A 258 20.93 10.91 13.81
N ARG A 259 21.35 10.44 12.63
CA ARG A 259 20.51 9.58 11.78
C ARG A 259 20.21 8.27 12.50
N GLU A 260 21.20 7.57 13.03
CA GLU A 260 21.04 6.30 13.75
C GLU A 260 20.02 6.43 14.90
N VAL A 261 20.16 7.46 15.75
CA VAL A 261 19.20 7.76 16.83
C VAL A 261 17.80 8.09 16.30
N MET A 262 17.67 8.76 15.15
CA MET A 262 16.35 9.00 14.53
C MET A 262 15.75 7.77 13.84
N GLU A 263 16.58 6.86 13.31
CA GLU A 263 16.14 5.57 12.76
C GLU A 263 15.64 4.66 13.89
N GLU A 264 16.34 4.60 15.04
CA GLU A 264 15.90 3.89 16.25
C GLU A 264 14.59 4.46 16.81
N LEU A 265 14.51 5.78 17.05
CA LEU A 265 13.33 6.42 17.63
C LEU A 265 12.10 6.40 16.71
N GLY A 266 12.30 6.43 15.39
CA GLY A 266 11.22 6.18 14.42
C GLY A 266 10.86 4.70 14.31
N GLY A 267 11.85 3.83 14.47
CA GLY A 267 11.86 2.43 14.03
C GLY A 267 11.75 2.31 12.51
N VAL A 268 12.44 3.18 11.77
CA VAL A 268 12.40 3.27 10.30
C VAL A 268 13.81 3.52 9.78
N LYS A 269 14.36 2.54 9.04
CA LYS A 269 15.74 2.51 8.58
C LYS A 269 15.83 2.37 7.07
N ILE A 270 16.62 3.21 6.39
CA ILE A 270 16.75 3.14 4.93
C ILE A 270 17.80 2.09 4.56
N LEU A 271 17.39 1.02 3.88
CA LEU A 271 18.29 -0.06 3.45
C LEU A 271 19.02 0.27 2.15
N ASN A 272 18.30 0.80 1.16
CA ASN A 272 18.84 1.08 -0.17
C ASN A 272 17.94 2.07 -0.92
N ALA A 273 18.53 2.91 -1.77
CA ALA A 273 17.83 3.76 -2.73
C ALA A 273 18.43 3.49 -4.13
N LYS A 274 17.64 2.89 -5.03
CA LYS A 274 18.05 2.54 -6.39
C LYS A 274 17.29 3.39 -7.40
N GLU A 275 17.99 4.21 -8.17
CA GLU A 275 17.42 4.89 -9.33
C GLU A 275 17.39 3.92 -10.52
N ASP A 276 16.22 3.67 -11.12
CA ASP A 276 16.14 3.00 -12.41
C ASP A 276 16.33 4.03 -13.53
N SER A 277 17.52 3.99 -14.11
CA SER A 277 17.99 4.87 -15.19
C SER A 277 17.16 4.77 -16.48
N LYS A 278 16.17 3.87 -16.57
CA LYS A 278 15.26 3.73 -17.72
C LYS A 278 13.89 4.37 -17.52
N SER A 279 13.43 4.53 -16.28
CA SER A 279 12.07 4.97 -15.95
C SER A 279 12.01 6.33 -15.25
N HIS A 280 13.14 6.84 -14.74
CA HIS A 280 13.19 7.96 -13.79
C HIS A 280 12.41 7.66 -12.48
N HIS A 281 12.31 6.37 -12.11
CA HIS A 281 11.77 5.94 -10.83
C HIS A 281 12.90 5.72 -9.81
N LEU A 282 12.65 6.09 -8.56
CA LEU A 282 13.50 5.79 -7.41
C LEU A 282 12.83 4.71 -6.55
N LEU A 283 13.46 3.54 -6.46
CA LEU A 283 13.05 2.43 -5.61
C LEU A 283 13.76 2.54 -4.26
N LEU A 284 13.00 2.92 -3.24
CA LEU A 284 13.45 3.11 -1.87
C LEU A 284 13.05 1.89 -1.02
N ASN A 285 14.04 1.11 -0.60
CA ASN A 285 13.86 -0.05 0.27
C ASN A 285 14.11 0.36 1.73
N ILE A 286 13.13 0.10 2.60
CA ILE A 286 13.06 0.55 3.99
C ILE A 286 12.82 -0.66 4.90
N LEU A 287 13.43 -0.67 6.08
CA LEU A 287 13.17 -1.61 7.17
C LEU A 287 12.40 -0.89 8.28
N ILE A 288 11.33 -1.51 8.79
CA ILE A 288 10.45 -0.96 9.83
C ILE A 288 10.42 -1.92 11.03
N TYR A 289 10.69 -1.38 12.22
CA TYR A 289 10.86 -2.09 13.51
C TYR A 289 11.75 -3.33 13.43
N ASP A 290 12.82 -3.25 12.63
CA ASP A 290 13.83 -4.30 12.35
C ASP A 290 13.27 -5.66 11.86
N LYS A 291 11.98 -5.71 11.52
CA LYS A 291 11.26 -6.93 11.11
C LYS A 291 10.68 -6.85 9.71
N HIS A 292 10.06 -5.73 9.34
CA HIS A 292 9.24 -5.62 8.14
C HIS A 292 9.95 -4.78 7.07
N GLN A 293 10.18 -5.35 5.89
CA GLN A 293 10.76 -4.63 4.76
C GLN A 293 9.67 -4.12 3.81
N LEU A 294 9.85 -2.89 3.36
CA LEU A 294 8.94 -2.12 2.54
C LEU A 294 9.70 -1.57 1.32
N GLU A 295 9.21 -1.84 0.11
CA GLU A 295 9.70 -1.18 -1.11
C GLU A 295 8.71 -0.09 -1.51
N ILE A 296 9.19 1.15 -1.57
CA ILE A 296 8.46 2.33 -2.04
C ILE A 296 9.00 2.73 -3.41
N GLU A 297 8.11 2.97 -4.37
CA GLU A 297 8.42 3.43 -5.72
C GLU A 297 8.01 4.89 -5.89
N LEU A 298 8.96 5.74 -6.30
CA LEU A 298 8.80 7.19 -6.39
C LEU A 298 9.12 7.70 -7.81
N GLU A 299 8.28 8.57 -8.35
CA GLU A 299 8.44 9.27 -9.64
C GLU A 299 9.18 10.60 -9.44
N VAL A 300 10.13 10.95 -10.32
CA VAL A 300 10.71 12.31 -10.33
C VAL A 300 9.71 13.32 -10.88
N TYR A 301 9.01 14.01 -9.98
CA TYR A 301 8.01 15.02 -10.29
C TYR A 301 8.63 16.43 -10.27
N ARG A 302 8.48 17.19 -11.37
CA ARG A 302 8.82 18.63 -11.47
C ARG A 302 10.16 19.04 -10.83
N LYS A 303 11.27 18.79 -11.53
CA LYS A 303 12.65 19.25 -11.22
C LYS A 303 13.32 18.77 -9.93
N ASN A 304 12.59 18.58 -8.82
CA ASN A 304 13.17 18.21 -7.50
C ASN A 304 12.20 17.51 -6.52
N LEU A 305 10.93 17.28 -6.89
CA LEU A 305 9.99 16.57 -6.02
C LEU A 305 9.97 15.07 -6.36
N LEU A 306 9.66 14.24 -5.38
CA LEU A 306 9.42 12.82 -5.53
C LEU A 306 7.97 12.53 -5.20
N LYS A 307 7.24 11.89 -6.14
CA LYS A 307 5.81 11.56 -6.04
C LYS A 307 5.65 10.06 -5.84
N LEU A 308 4.77 9.64 -4.94
CA LEU A 308 4.50 8.23 -4.69
C LEU A 308 3.80 7.53 -5.88
N ILE A 309 4.45 6.50 -6.44
CA ILE A 309 3.86 5.58 -7.42
C ILE A 309 3.30 4.35 -6.71
N ASN A 310 4.08 3.73 -5.81
CA ASN A 310 3.74 2.43 -5.24
C ASN A 310 4.38 2.24 -3.85
N ALA A 311 3.82 1.33 -3.06
CA ALA A 311 4.42 0.84 -1.82
C ALA A 311 3.96 -0.60 -1.60
N LYS A 312 4.88 -1.53 -1.33
CA LYS A 312 4.56 -2.95 -1.11
C LYS A 312 5.48 -3.60 -0.09
N TRP A 313 4.95 -4.59 0.62
CA TRP A 313 5.73 -5.44 1.51
C TRP A 313 6.73 -6.30 0.71
N VAL A 314 7.95 -6.44 1.26
CA VAL A 314 9.04 -7.28 0.70
C VAL A 314 9.25 -8.53 1.57
N THR A 315 9.09 -8.40 2.89
CA THR A 315 8.94 -9.52 3.83
C THR A 315 7.48 -9.92 3.95
N ASP A 316 7.22 -11.14 4.45
CA ASP A 316 5.87 -11.57 4.83
C ASP A 316 5.18 -10.51 5.73
N PRO A 317 3.97 -10.05 5.39
CA PRO A 317 3.27 -9.00 6.12
C PRO A 317 2.58 -9.58 7.35
N VAL A 318 3.35 -10.12 8.30
CA VAL A 318 2.81 -10.85 9.46
C VAL A 318 3.54 -10.45 10.74
N VAL A 319 2.81 -9.91 11.71
CA VAL A 319 3.33 -9.65 13.06
C VAL A 319 3.05 -10.88 13.93
N SER A 320 4.08 -11.43 14.57
CA SER A 320 3.96 -12.65 15.38
C SER A 320 4.51 -12.48 16.81
N SER A 321 3.93 -13.21 17.75
CA SER A 321 4.31 -13.18 19.16
C SER A 321 5.76 -13.63 19.33
N VAL A 322 6.59 -12.82 19.99
CA VAL A 322 7.98 -13.20 20.32
C VAL A 322 7.93 -14.45 21.21
N PRO A 323 8.60 -15.56 20.83
CA PRO A 323 8.65 -16.73 21.70
C PRO A 323 9.41 -16.38 22.98
N SER A 324 8.76 -16.58 24.12
CA SER A 324 9.37 -16.36 25.44
C SER A 324 10.63 -17.22 25.59
N SER A 325 11.78 -16.59 25.79
CA SER A 325 13.11 -17.23 25.73
C SER A 325 13.40 -18.24 26.85
N ASP A 326 12.50 -18.35 27.83
CA ASP A 326 12.70 -19.11 29.06
C ASP A 326 12.12 -20.53 29.01
N ASP A 327 11.41 -20.90 27.93
CA ASP A 327 10.83 -22.24 27.69
C ASP A 327 11.91 -23.30 27.34
N ASN A 328 12.84 -23.55 28.25
CA ASN A 328 13.76 -24.70 28.19
C ASN A 328 13.09 -26.03 28.60
N ASN A 329 11.76 -26.05 28.78
CA ASN A 329 11.02 -27.18 29.32
C ASN A 329 10.08 -27.80 28.27
N SER A 330 10.26 -29.07 27.95
CA SER A 330 9.80 -29.69 26.69
C SER A 330 8.35 -30.18 26.67
N ASP A 331 7.46 -29.67 27.52
CA ASP A 331 6.02 -29.99 27.52
C ASP A 331 5.28 -29.24 26.40
N VAL A 332 5.68 -29.55 25.15
CA VAL A 332 5.18 -28.92 23.92
C VAL A 332 3.80 -29.47 23.56
N VAL A 333 2.76 -28.86 24.13
CA VAL A 333 1.38 -28.98 23.63
C VAL A 333 0.76 -27.60 23.45
N ASN A 334 0.73 -27.15 22.19
CA ASN A 334 -0.09 -26.07 21.66
C ASN A 334 0.06 -24.67 22.30
N ARG A 335 1.29 -24.24 22.60
CA ARG A 335 1.66 -22.81 22.49
C ARG A 335 1.79 -22.41 21.01
N GLU A 336 0.68 -22.50 20.27
CA GLU A 336 0.59 -22.06 18.87
C GLU A 336 0.96 -20.57 18.80
N LYS A 337 2.00 -20.20 18.04
CA LYS A 337 2.38 -18.79 17.88
C LYS A 337 1.20 -18.02 17.31
N PHE A 338 0.74 -16.99 18.02
CA PHE A 338 -0.28 -16.11 17.48
C PHE A 338 0.37 -15.10 16.54
N SER A 339 -0.29 -14.83 15.43
CA SER A 339 0.21 -13.95 14.39
C SER A 339 -0.94 -13.26 13.66
N LEU A 340 -0.82 -11.93 13.48
CA LEU A 340 -1.76 -11.12 12.72
C LEU A 340 -1.16 -10.77 11.35
N PRO A 341 -1.91 -10.95 10.24
CA PRO A 341 -1.54 -10.38 8.96
C PRO A 341 -1.66 -8.84 9.01
N LEU A 342 -0.84 -8.16 8.22
CA LEU A 342 -0.92 -6.74 7.91
C LEU A 342 -1.54 -6.58 6.51
N TYR A 343 -2.47 -5.64 6.36
CA TYR A 343 -3.11 -5.38 5.07
C TYR A 343 -2.10 -4.94 3.99
N PRO A 344 -2.45 -5.12 2.70
CA PRO A 344 -1.79 -4.46 1.57
C PRO A 344 -1.72 -2.93 1.78
N LEU A 345 -0.84 -2.27 1.01
CA LEU A 345 -0.57 -0.84 1.16
C LEU A 345 -1.12 0.00 -0.01
N ASP A 346 -1.73 -0.66 -0.99
CA ASP A 346 -2.35 -0.06 -2.17
C ASP A 346 -3.43 0.97 -1.79
N ASP A 347 -4.14 0.73 -0.68
CA ASP A 347 -5.16 1.62 -0.11
C ASP A 347 -4.55 2.94 0.42
N LEU A 348 -3.46 2.84 1.19
CA LEU A 348 -2.68 3.99 1.64
C LEU A 348 -2.05 4.74 0.45
N VAL A 349 -1.54 4.02 -0.55
CA VAL A 349 -0.97 4.60 -1.78
C VAL A 349 -2.04 5.34 -2.59
N GLN A 350 -3.25 4.78 -2.74
CA GLN A 350 -4.35 5.40 -3.48
C GLN A 350 -4.82 6.70 -2.81
N VAL A 351 -4.93 6.73 -1.49
CA VAL A 351 -5.29 7.96 -0.75
C VAL A 351 -4.16 8.96 -0.75
N ALA A 352 -2.92 8.54 -0.53
CA ALA A 352 -1.76 9.41 -0.62
C ALA A 352 -1.72 10.14 -1.97
N LYS A 353 -1.92 9.43 -3.08
CA LYS A 353 -1.98 10.02 -4.44
C LYS A 353 -3.08 11.06 -4.64
N THR A 354 -4.23 10.95 -3.98
CA THR A 354 -5.37 11.86 -4.19
C THR A 354 -5.46 13.00 -3.20
N SER A 355 -4.99 12.78 -1.96
CA SER A 355 -5.22 13.69 -0.83
C SER A 355 -3.93 14.31 -0.28
N MET A 356 -2.76 13.73 -0.59
CA MET A 356 -1.46 14.21 -0.12
C MET A 356 -0.56 14.60 -1.28
N GLY A 357 -0.31 15.90 -1.44
CA GLY A 357 0.66 16.37 -2.44
C GLY A 357 2.10 15.95 -2.09
N PRO A 358 2.96 15.65 -3.08
CA PRO A 358 4.39 15.45 -2.86
C PRO A 358 5.02 16.60 -2.06
N PRO A 359 5.86 16.35 -1.02
CA PRO A 359 6.40 15.05 -0.57
C PRO A 359 5.67 14.48 0.67
N HIS A 360 4.40 14.83 0.89
CA HIS A 360 3.62 14.42 2.06
C HIS A 360 2.97 13.04 1.89
N ASP A 361 2.80 12.60 0.64
CA ASP A 361 2.36 11.26 0.22
C ASP A 361 3.22 10.13 0.83
N MET A 362 4.53 10.15 0.61
CA MET A 362 5.44 9.14 1.17
C MET A 362 5.43 9.18 2.71
N ARG A 363 5.33 10.38 3.30
CA ARG A 363 5.29 10.55 4.77
C ARG A 363 4.00 10.01 5.39
N PHE A 364 2.88 10.10 4.68
CA PHE A 364 1.60 9.48 5.08
C PHE A 364 1.74 7.95 5.09
N VAL A 365 2.15 7.34 3.98
CA VAL A 365 2.24 5.87 3.88
C VAL A 365 3.23 5.29 4.90
N ILE A 366 4.39 5.90 5.13
CA ILE A 366 5.33 5.42 6.16
C ILE A 366 4.71 5.51 7.57
N ARG A 367 3.99 6.61 7.89
CA ARG A 367 3.35 6.79 9.21
C ARG A 367 2.22 5.79 9.46
N GLU A 368 1.31 5.63 8.50
CA GLU A 368 0.20 4.68 8.65
C GLU A 368 0.70 3.23 8.64
N THR A 369 1.72 2.90 7.84
CA THR A 369 2.39 1.59 7.90
C THR A 369 2.99 1.32 9.28
N CYS A 370 3.68 2.31 9.88
CA CYS A 370 4.21 2.19 11.23
C CYS A 370 3.09 2.06 12.28
N ALA A 371 1.98 2.80 12.12
CA ALA A 371 0.82 2.69 13.00
C ALA A 371 0.18 1.30 12.94
N ARG A 372 -0.05 0.75 11.74
CA ARG A 372 -0.54 -0.62 11.51
C ARG A 372 0.33 -1.66 12.22
N ILE A 373 1.66 -1.60 12.06
CA ILE A 373 2.58 -2.55 12.72
C ILE A 373 2.50 -2.42 14.26
N ARG A 374 2.52 -1.21 14.82
CA ARG A 374 2.41 -0.99 16.27
C ARG A 374 1.08 -1.51 16.82
N ILE A 375 -0.02 -1.25 16.12
CA ILE A 375 -1.37 -1.73 16.48
C ILE A 375 -1.42 -3.27 16.46
N ALA A 376 -0.87 -3.91 15.43
CA ALA A 376 -0.79 -5.37 15.34
C ALA A 376 0.10 -5.98 16.43
N GLN A 377 1.27 -5.40 16.71
CA GLN A 377 2.20 -5.84 17.76
C GLN A 377 1.54 -5.74 19.15
N ASN A 378 0.92 -4.61 19.48
CA ASN A 378 0.22 -4.41 20.75
C ASN A 378 -0.90 -5.46 20.99
N ARG A 379 -1.65 -5.85 19.94
CA ARG A 379 -2.67 -6.93 20.04
C ARG A 379 -2.05 -8.28 20.29
N VAL A 380 -0.99 -8.59 19.53
CA VAL A 380 -0.25 -9.85 19.63
C VAL A 380 0.32 -10.02 21.04
N ASP A 381 0.82 -8.94 21.64
CA ASP A 381 1.38 -8.93 22.98
C ASP A 381 0.30 -8.95 24.08
N ASP A 382 -0.81 -8.22 23.93
CA ASP A 382 -1.96 -8.32 24.86
C ASP A 382 -2.55 -9.74 24.87
N ILE A 383 -2.70 -10.37 23.70
CA ILE A 383 -3.21 -11.75 23.58
C ILE A 383 -2.18 -12.76 24.12
N ALA A 384 -0.88 -12.49 24.02
CA ALA A 384 0.15 -13.29 24.68
C ALA A 384 0.10 -13.17 26.21
N VAL A 385 -0.18 -11.98 26.76
CA VAL A 385 -0.43 -11.77 28.19
C VAL A 385 -1.75 -12.43 28.62
N LEU A 386 -2.80 -12.34 27.81
CA LEU A 386 -4.12 -12.91 28.13
C LEU A 386 -4.07 -14.44 28.21
N ARG A 387 -3.33 -15.09 27.30
CA ARG A 387 -3.03 -16.53 27.32
C ARG A 387 -2.24 -16.99 28.55
N GLN A 388 -1.61 -16.10 29.30
CA GLN A 388 -0.97 -16.41 30.59
C GLN A 388 -1.95 -16.30 31.77
N ARG A 389 -3.06 -15.56 31.60
CA ARG A 389 -4.06 -15.27 32.65
C ARG A 389 -5.28 -16.19 32.58
N VAL A 390 -5.78 -16.47 31.37
CA VAL A 390 -7.03 -17.22 31.13
C VAL A 390 -6.89 -18.19 29.95
N LEU A 391 -7.83 -19.13 29.81
CA LEU A 391 -7.82 -20.11 28.72
C LEU A 391 -8.31 -19.45 27.42
N THR A 392 -7.38 -18.87 26.66
CA THR A 392 -7.64 -18.17 25.40
C THR A 392 -7.35 -19.05 24.19
N LYS A 393 -8.37 -19.30 23.35
CA LYS A 393 -8.23 -19.84 22.00
C LYS A 393 -8.49 -18.74 20.97
N VAL A 394 -7.62 -18.62 19.97
CA VAL A 394 -7.86 -17.79 18.78
C VAL A 394 -8.56 -18.65 17.72
N VAL A 395 -9.52 -18.08 17.00
CA VAL A 395 -10.30 -18.73 15.94
C VAL A 395 -10.30 -17.79 14.73
N GLY A 396 -9.70 -18.24 13.62
CA GLY A 396 -9.41 -17.35 12.49
C GLY A 396 -8.31 -16.35 12.83
N ASN A 397 -8.37 -15.17 12.21
CA ASN A 397 -7.39 -14.10 12.41
C ASN A 397 -7.85 -13.06 13.46
N ASP A 398 -9.16 -12.94 13.68
CA ASP A 398 -9.80 -11.83 14.38
C ASP A 398 -10.62 -12.25 15.62
N ARG A 399 -11.04 -13.51 15.75
CA ARG A 399 -11.90 -13.93 16.86
C ARG A 399 -11.09 -14.56 18.00
N VAL A 400 -11.36 -14.12 19.23
CA VAL A 400 -10.68 -14.54 20.44
C VAL A 400 -11.70 -15.06 21.45
N VAL A 401 -11.65 -16.36 21.71
CA VAL A 401 -12.53 -17.04 22.67
C VAL A 401 -11.77 -17.23 23.97
N CYS A 402 -12.25 -16.64 25.06
CA CYS A 402 -11.63 -16.75 26.39
C CYS A 402 -12.57 -17.44 27.37
N SER A 403 -12.15 -18.57 27.94
CA SER A 403 -12.85 -19.21 29.07
C SER A 403 -12.27 -18.70 30.39
N LEU A 404 -13.16 -18.20 31.25
CA LEU A 404 -12.86 -17.79 32.61
C LEU A 404 -13.13 -18.94 33.60
N ASN A 405 -12.61 -18.82 34.83
CA ASN A 405 -12.75 -19.87 35.86
C ASN A 405 -14.17 -19.92 36.45
N GLU A 406 -14.88 -18.79 36.35
CA GLU A 406 -16.24 -18.55 36.83
C GLU A 406 -17.31 -19.24 35.96
N GLY A 407 -16.90 -20.06 34.98
CA GLY A 407 -17.78 -20.76 34.05
C GLY A 407 -18.29 -19.89 32.90
N ILE A 408 -17.68 -18.75 32.62
CA ILE A 408 -18.06 -17.87 31.50
C ILE A 408 -17.09 -18.04 30.33
N VAL A 409 -17.61 -18.14 29.11
CA VAL A 409 -16.86 -18.02 27.86
C VAL A 409 -17.22 -16.71 27.18
N ILE A 410 -16.22 -15.87 26.93
CA ILE A 410 -16.35 -14.61 26.18
C ILE A 410 -15.88 -14.85 24.76
N VAL A 411 -16.69 -14.47 23.78
CA VAL A 411 -16.32 -14.43 22.35
C VAL A 411 -16.08 -12.96 21.99
N MET A 412 -14.85 -12.63 21.63
CA MET A 412 -14.43 -11.29 21.23
C MET A 412 -14.03 -11.25 19.75
N ARG A 413 -14.25 -10.12 19.08
CA ARG A 413 -13.69 -9.82 17.76
C ARG A 413 -12.71 -8.65 17.84
N LEU A 414 -11.59 -8.77 17.13
CA LEU A 414 -10.49 -7.82 17.06
C LEU A 414 -10.60 -6.96 15.79
N TYR A 415 -11.06 -5.73 15.91
CA TYR A 415 -11.09 -4.74 14.84
C TYR A 415 -9.91 -3.79 14.93
N ASP A 416 -9.43 -3.15 13.85
CA ASP A 416 -8.16 -2.40 13.77
C ASP A 416 -7.90 -1.40 14.90
N GLN A 417 -8.94 -0.84 15.52
CA GLN A 417 -8.83 0.16 16.59
C GLN A 417 -9.40 -0.28 17.95
N TYR A 418 -10.22 -1.33 18.02
CA TYR A 418 -10.98 -1.67 19.23
C TYR A 418 -11.28 -3.18 19.33
N VAL A 419 -11.89 -3.59 20.44
CA VAL A 419 -12.39 -4.95 20.66
C VAL A 419 -13.89 -4.92 20.89
N GLU A 420 -14.61 -5.81 20.20
CA GLU A 420 -16.02 -6.06 20.46
C GLU A 420 -16.23 -7.40 21.17
N VAL A 421 -17.27 -7.48 22.00
CA VAL A 421 -17.77 -8.73 22.56
C VAL A 421 -18.94 -9.23 21.71
N GLU A 422 -18.68 -10.14 20.77
CA GLU A 422 -19.72 -10.81 19.98
C GLU A 422 -20.69 -11.54 20.91
N ASP A 423 -20.19 -12.28 21.92
CA ASP A 423 -21.04 -12.94 22.90
C ASP A 423 -20.41 -13.24 24.27
N ILE A 424 -21.27 -13.45 25.27
CA ILE A 424 -20.90 -13.92 26.61
C ILE A 424 -21.76 -15.14 26.95
N VAL A 425 -21.18 -16.33 26.80
CA VAL A 425 -21.87 -17.61 27.01
C VAL A 425 -21.57 -18.13 28.43
N GLY A 426 -22.62 -18.25 29.23
CA GLY A 426 -22.55 -18.87 30.54
C GLY A 426 -22.60 -20.40 30.46
N VAL A 427 -21.54 -21.06 30.92
CA VAL A 427 -21.39 -22.53 30.94
C VAL A 427 -21.77 -23.06 32.32
N THR A 428 -22.37 -24.25 32.38
CA THR A 428 -22.81 -24.90 33.64
C THR A 428 -23.75 -24.06 34.51
N GLY A 429 -24.94 -23.72 34.00
CA GLY A 429 -26.06 -23.26 34.84
C GLY A 429 -26.14 -21.76 35.14
N TRP A 430 -25.34 -20.94 34.46
CA TRP A 430 -25.59 -19.50 34.38
C TRP A 430 -26.94 -19.21 33.70
N GLU A 431 -27.74 -18.32 34.28
CA GLU A 431 -28.98 -17.85 33.66
C GLU A 431 -28.69 -16.84 32.55
N LYS A 432 -29.43 -16.91 31.43
CA LYS A 432 -29.23 -16.00 30.31
C LYS A 432 -29.45 -14.53 30.70
N GLU A 433 -30.36 -14.24 31.62
CA GLU A 433 -30.57 -12.86 32.08
C GLU A 433 -29.32 -12.28 32.79
N ALA A 434 -28.52 -13.12 33.46
CA ALA A 434 -27.27 -12.70 34.07
C ALA A 434 -26.18 -12.45 33.03
N THR A 435 -26.04 -13.31 32.02
CA THR A 435 -25.07 -13.10 30.93
C THR A 435 -25.43 -11.91 30.05
N ASP A 436 -26.73 -11.71 29.76
CA ASP A 436 -27.24 -10.56 29.01
C ASP A 436 -27.03 -9.25 29.79
N LYS A 437 -27.11 -9.26 31.14
CA LYS A 437 -26.74 -8.11 32.00
C LYS A 437 -25.26 -7.78 31.89
N ILE A 438 -24.37 -8.77 32.03
CA ILE A 438 -22.91 -8.58 31.90
C ILE A 438 -22.60 -8.04 30.49
N LYS A 439 -23.15 -8.67 29.44
CA LYS A 439 -22.98 -8.23 28.04
C LYS A 439 -23.46 -6.78 27.87
N LYS A 440 -24.62 -6.40 28.40
CA LYS A 440 -25.13 -5.02 28.32
C LYS A 440 -24.27 -3.98 29.08
N VAL A 441 -23.46 -4.38 30.05
CA VAL A 441 -22.45 -3.51 30.68
C VAL A 441 -21.18 -3.44 29.84
N VAL A 442 -20.69 -4.58 29.35
CA VAL A 442 -19.40 -4.71 28.62
C VAL A 442 -19.54 -4.44 27.10
N SER A 443 -20.74 -4.25 26.55
CA SER A 443 -20.95 -3.78 25.17
C SER A 443 -21.02 -2.24 25.05
N LYS A 444 -20.78 -1.50 26.15
CA LYS A 444 -20.71 -0.03 26.12
C LYS A 444 -19.35 0.43 25.57
N ARG A 445 -19.17 0.30 24.24
CA ARG A 445 -17.93 0.54 23.49
C ARG A 445 -17.12 1.73 24.00
N ASP A 446 -15.82 1.51 24.18
CA ASP A 446 -14.78 2.50 24.45
C ASP A 446 -13.59 2.17 23.53
N GLU A 447 -13.03 3.18 22.87
CA GLU A 447 -11.93 3.03 21.90
C GLU A 447 -10.63 2.50 22.53
N SER A 448 -10.49 2.57 23.86
CA SER A 448 -9.29 2.16 24.59
C SER A 448 -9.22 0.67 24.98
N TRP A 449 -10.25 -0.13 24.67
CA TRP A 449 -10.34 -1.51 25.14
C TRP A 449 -9.44 -2.49 24.40
N THR A 450 -8.59 -3.19 25.16
CA THR A 450 -7.87 -4.39 24.73
C THR A 450 -8.60 -5.67 25.20
N PRO A 451 -8.29 -6.86 24.65
CA PRO A 451 -8.88 -8.13 25.10
C PRO A 451 -8.69 -8.37 26.62
N SER A 452 -7.53 -8.00 27.17
CA SER A 452 -7.27 -8.07 28.61
C SER A 452 -8.16 -7.12 29.43
N VAL A 453 -8.43 -5.90 28.94
CA VAL A 453 -9.35 -4.95 29.61
C VAL A 453 -10.78 -5.49 29.61
N VAL A 454 -11.25 -6.05 28.49
CA VAL A 454 -12.59 -6.67 28.37
C VAL A 454 -12.75 -7.82 29.36
N VAL A 455 -11.76 -8.71 29.46
CA VAL A 455 -11.76 -9.83 30.42
C VAL A 455 -11.79 -9.33 31.87
N GLU A 456 -10.97 -8.31 32.21
CA GLU A 456 -11.01 -7.72 33.55
C GLU A 456 -12.35 -7.04 33.86
N LEU A 457 -13.02 -6.43 32.88
CA LEU A 457 -14.35 -5.82 33.07
C LEU A 457 -15.42 -6.87 33.34
N VAL A 458 -15.41 -8.00 32.60
CA VAL A 458 -16.32 -9.13 32.88
C VAL A 458 -16.07 -9.68 34.29
N GLN A 459 -14.82 -9.89 34.69
CA GLN A 459 -14.50 -10.40 36.04
C GLN A 459 -14.96 -9.43 37.15
N LYS A 460 -14.77 -8.11 36.97
CA LYS A 460 -15.25 -7.08 37.91
C LYS A 460 -16.78 -7.07 38.02
N GLU A 461 -17.50 -7.23 36.90
CA GLU A 461 -18.96 -7.25 36.87
C GLU A 461 -19.55 -8.55 37.46
N VAL A 462 -18.90 -9.71 37.25
CA VAL A 462 -19.26 -10.98 37.90
C VAL A 462 -19.15 -10.88 39.42
N GLU A 463 -18.05 -10.34 39.94
CA GLU A 463 -17.88 -10.15 41.39
C GLU A 463 -18.87 -9.10 41.93
N ARG A 464 -19.25 -8.08 41.14
CA ARG A 464 -20.32 -7.13 41.51
C ARG A 464 -21.67 -7.83 41.66
N LEU A 465 -22.09 -8.64 40.69
CA LEU A 465 -23.38 -9.36 40.72
C LEU A 465 -23.44 -10.35 41.90
N LYS A 466 -22.35 -11.07 42.15
CA LYS A 466 -22.17 -11.97 43.31
C LYS A 466 -22.31 -11.23 44.67
N VAL A 467 -21.80 -10.01 44.78
CA VAL A 467 -21.86 -9.21 46.02
C VAL A 467 -23.18 -8.45 46.21
N GLN A 468 -23.79 -7.93 45.13
CA GLN A 468 -25.01 -7.11 45.22
C GLN A 468 -26.30 -7.91 45.05
N ASP A 469 -26.37 -8.77 44.04
CA ASP A 469 -27.59 -9.50 43.66
C ASP A 469 -27.64 -10.90 44.30
N GLY A 470 -26.63 -11.26 45.09
CA GLY A 470 -26.55 -12.54 45.80
C GLY A 470 -26.33 -13.75 44.89
N LEU A 471 -25.78 -13.54 43.69
CA LEU A 471 -25.63 -14.57 42.66
C LEU A 471 -24.73 -15.71 43.17
N GLU A 472 -25.33 -16.86 43.49
CA GLU A 472 -24.59 -18.09 43.75
C GLU A 472 -23.92 -18.53 42.44
N LEU A 473 -22.60 -18.32 42.34
CA LEU A 473 -21.79 -18.87 41.25
C LEU A 473 -22.07 -20.38 41.15
N PRO A 474 -22.54 -20.88 39.98
CA PRO A 474 -22.80 -22.30 39.85
C PRO A 474 -21.51 -23.06 40.06
N LYS A 475 -21.59 -24.17 40.82
CA LYS A 475 -20.42 -24.99 41.16
C LYS A 475 -19.92 -25.69 39.90
N THR A 476 -19.03 -25.03 39.16
CA THR A 476 -18.29 -25.60 38.04
C THR A 476 -17.70 -26.94 38.51
N PRO A 477 -17.98 -28.05 37.78
CA PRO A 477 -17.42 -29.34 38.14
C PRO A 477 -15.90 -29.22 38.01
N VAL A 478 -15.19 -29.30 39.14
CA VAL A 478 -13.75 -29.09 39.19
C VAL A 478 -13.09 -30.07 38.24
N MET A 479 -12.52 -29.55 37.14
CA MET A 479 -11.71 -30.31 36.20
C MET A 479 -10.73 -31.16 37.01
N PRO A 480 -10.70 -32.50 36.83
CA PRO A 480 -9.83 -33.34 37.63
C PRO A 480 -8.40 -32.91 37.39
N SER A 481 -7.80 -32.26 38.39
CA SER A 481 -6.42 -31.80 38.31
C SER A 481 -5.55 -33.00 38.00
N ARG A 482 -4.63 -32.86 37.04
CA ARG A 482 -3.55 -33.84 36.86
C ARG A 482 -2.85 -33.96 38.20
N ARG A 483 -3.16 -35.02 38.95
CA ARG A 483 -2.36 -35.42 40.09
C ARG A 483 -0.95 -35.58 39.55
N LYS A 484 0.00 -34.82 40.10
CA LYS A 484 1.37 -35.31 40.08
C LYS A 484 1.32 -36.68 40.74
N GLU A 485 1.84 -37.68 40.04
CA GLU A 485 2.18 -38.93 40.69
C GLU A 485 3.37 -38.62 41.59
N GLU A 486 3.06 -38.17 42.81
CA GLU A 486 4.03 -38.15 43.91
C GLU A 486 4.52 -39.58 44.04
N GLY A 487 5.81 -39.77 43.75
CA GLY A 487 6.38 -41.09 43.53
C GLY A 487 6.15 -41.97 44.74
N ALA A 488 5.58 -43.15 44.52
CA ALA A 488 5.63 -44.20 45.51
C ALA A 488 7.09 -44.63 45.67
N GLU A 489 7.75 -44.13 46.73
CA GLU A 489 8.97 -44.75 47.23
C GLU A 489 8.62 -46.18 47.65
N GLU A 490 9.03 -47.17 46.84
CA GLU A 490 8.92 -48.58 47.22
C GLU A 490 9.93 -48.87 48.34
N ASP A 491 9.44 -49.14 49.56
CA ASP A 491 10.22 -49.77 50.63
C ASP A 491 10.76 -51.14 50.17
N LYS A 492 12.06 -51.23 49.84
CA LYS A 492 12.83 -52.47 49.65
C LYS A 492 14.31 -52.33 50.01
#